data_AF-A0AAD8EBA1-F1
#
_entry.id   AF-A0AAD8EBA1-F1
#
_cell.length_a   1.000
_cell.length_b   1.000
_cell.length_c   1.000
_cell.angle_alpha   90.00
_cell.angle_beta   90.00
_cell.angle_gamma   90.00
#
_symmetry.space_group_name_H-M   'P 1'
#
loop_
_entity.id
_entity.type
_entity.pdbx_description
1 polymer ?
#
loop_
_entity_poly.entity_id
_entity_poly.type
_entity_poly.pdbx_seq_one_letter_code
_entity_poly.pdbx_strand_id
1 'polypeptide(L)'
;ILGSPNEFHFVHRALPHARSKRSVPHTRLLKVDPMVQHAVQQTGFKRVKRGYKPLRVENLVHHLRPQQDPTDPYFPFQWYLKNTGQNGGKAKLDLNVEAAWAQGVTGKNVTTAIMDDGVDYMHPDLKYNY
;
A
#
# COMPACT_ATOMS: atom_id res chain seq x y z
N ILE A 1 -25.01 -5.29 1.87
CA ILE A 1 -25.29 -5.85 0.54
C ILE A 1 -26.41 -4.97 -0.02
N LEU A 2 -26.04 -3.84 -0.62
CA LEU A 2 -26.98 -2.75 -0.93
C LEU A 2 -27.63 -3.03 -2.29
N GLY A 3 -28.96 -3.18 -2.32
CA GLY A 3 -29.74 -3.31 -3.56
C GLY A 3 -30.58 -4.59 -3.71
N SER A 4 -30.55 -5.52 -2.75
CA SER A 4 -31.45 -6.70 -2.78
C SER A 4 -32.83 -6.35 -2.20
N PRO A 5 -33.94 -6.72 -2.85
CA PRO A 5 -35.30 -6.48 -2.34
C PRO A 5 -35.63 -7.34 -1.10
N ASN A 6 -34.84 -8.39 -0.84
CA ASN A 6 -35.13 -9.40 0.18
C ASN A 6 -34.06 -9.47 1.28
N GLU A 7 -33.05 -8.58 1.28
CA GLU A 7 -32.00 -8.58 2.29
C GLU A 7 -32.01 -7.29 3.10
N PHE A 8 -32.03 -7.44 4.42
CA PHE A 8 -32.02 -6.32 5.35
C PHE A 8 -30.65 -6.24 6.04
N HIS A 9 -30.05 -5.05 6.05
CA HIS A 9 -28.79 -4.79 6.73
C HIS A 9 -29.04 -4.00 8.02
N PHE A 10 -28.88 -4.67 9.16
CA PHE A 10 -29.02 -4.04 10.48
C PHE A 10 -27.66 -3.59 11.00
N VAL A 11 -27.51 -2.29 11.28
CA VAL A 11 -26.27 -1.70 11.81
C VAL A 11 -26.57 -1.04 13.15
N HIS A 12 -25.91 -1.52 14.20
CA HIS A 12 -26.08 -0.98 15.55
C HIS A 12 -25.07 0.14 15.82
N ARG A 13 -25.53 1.40 15.86
CA ARG A 13 -24.66 2.60 15.95
C ARG A 13 -23.86 2.70 17.26
N ALA A 14 -24.34 2.10 18.35
CA ALA A 14 -23.66 2.15 19.65
C ALA A 14 -22.67 1.00 19.89
N LEU A 15 -22.54 0.05 18.95
CA LEU A 15 -21.59 -1.06 19.07
C LEU A 15 -20.40 -0.84 18.12
N PRO A 16 -19.16 -1.16 18.54
CA PRO A 16 -18.01 -1.06 17.66
C PRO A 16 -18.17 -1.99 16.45
N HIS A 17 -17.89 -1.46 15.27
CA HIS A 17 -18.06 -2.14 13.97
C HIS A 17 -17.21 -3.42 13.84
N ALA A 18 -16.09 -3.49 14.57
CA ALA A 18 -15.22 -4.64 14.61
C ALA A 18 -14.81 -4.96 16.05
N ARG A 19 -14.89 -6.24 16.43
CA ARG A 19 -14.44 -6.73 17.73
C ARG A 19 -13.13 -7.50 17.58
N SER A 20 -12.12 -7.15 18.35
CA SER A 20 -10.81 -7.81 18.33
C SER A 20 -10.78 -9.18 19.01
N LYS A 21 -11.77 -9.47 19.87
CA LYS A 21 -11.91 -10.75 20.59
C LYS A 21 -13.25 -11.41 20.27
N ARG A 22 -13.24 -12.74 20.10
CA ARG A 22 -14.45 -13.55 19.88
C ARG A 22 -15.44 -13.40 21.05
N SER A 23 -16.74 -13.29 20.76
CA SER A 23 -17.79 -13.26 21.79
C SER A 23 -18.50 -14.61 21.87
N VAL A 24 -17.88 -15.56 22.59
CA VAL A 24 -18.42 -16.91 22.74
C VAL A 24 -19.86 -16.94 23.29
N PRO A 25 -20.22 -16.15 24.33
CA PRO A 25 -21.58 -16.17 24.88
C PRO A 25 -22.63 -15.72 23.86
N HIS A 26 -22.35 -14.65 23.13
CA HIS A 26 -23.31 -14.08 22.17
C HIS A 26 -23.51 -14.98 20.95
N THR A 27 -22.41 -15.55 20.42
CA THR A 27 -22.49 -16.54 19.33
C THR A 27 -23.25 -17.79 19.75
N ARG A 28 -23.18 -18.19 21.02
CA ARG A 28 -23.95 -19.33 21.54
C ARG A 28 -25.45 -19.04 21.56
N LEU A 29 -25.85 -17.86 22.01
CA LEU A 29 -27.27 -17.45 22.03
C LEU A 29 -27.87 -17.50 20.62
N LEU A 30 -27.18 -16.92 19.62
CA LEU A 30 -27.63 -16.91 18.23
C LEU A 30 -27.73 -18.33 17.61
N LYS A 31 -26.97 -19.30 18.09
CA LYS A 31 -27.01 -20.69 17.60
C LYS A 31 -28.14 -21.52 18.21
N VAL A 32 -28.63 -21.12 19.38
CA VAL A 32 -29.66 -21.86 20.14
C VAL A 32 -31.05 -21.24 19.93
N ASP A 33 -31.11 -20.01 19.43
CA ASP A 33 -32.37 -19.31 19.17
C ASP A 33 -33.19 -20.01 18.07
N PRO A 34 -34.44 -20.43 18.35
CA PRO A 34 -35.26 -21.18 17.42
C PRO A 34 -35.72 -20.37 16.19
N MET A 35 -35.67 -19.03 16.25
CA MET A 35 -36.02 -18.15 15.12
C MET A 35 -34.82 -17.85 14.23
N VAL A 36 -33.61 -18.23 14.62
CA VAL A 36 -32.38 -18.00 13.84
C VAL A 36 -32.05 -19.25 13.04
N GLN A 37 -32.37 -19.23 11.74
CA GLN A 37 -32.02 -20.35 10.84
C GLN A 37 -30.51 -20.47 10.61
N HIS A 38 -29.80 -19.34 10.51
CA HIS A 38 -28.37 -19.32 10.23
C HIS A 38 -27.70 -18.03 10.73
N ALA A 39 -26.54 -18.17 11.38
CA ALA A 39 -25.72 -17.04 11.84
C ALA A 39 -24.23 -17.34 11.62
N VAL A 40 -23.55 -16.46 10.89
CA VAL A 40 -22.10 -16.56 10.62
C VAL A 40 -21.39 -15.35 11.20
N GLN A 41 -20.36 -15.61 12.00
CA GLN A 41 -19.45 -14.55 12.41
C GLN A 41 -18.53 -14.18 11.25
N GLN A 42 -18.66 -12.97 10.73
CA GLN A 42 -17.68 -12.42 9.79
C GLN A 42 -16.40 -12.06 10.55
N THR A 43 -15.26 -12.58 10.11
CA THR A 43 -13.95 -12.18 10.61
C THR A 43 -13.41 -11.06 9.73
N GLY A 44 -12.90 -10.00 10.34
CA GLY A 44 -12.26 -8.92 9.59
C GLY A 44 -10.98 -9.43 8.91
N PHE A 45 -10.69 -8.94 7.71
CA PHE A 45 -9.42 -9.21 7.05
C PHE A 45 -8.30 -8.46 7.77
N LYS A 46 -7.22 -9.16 8.15
CA LYS A 46 -5.99 -8.50 8.60
C LYS A 46 -5.31 -7.88 7.38
N ARG A 47 -5.19 -6.55 7.36
CA ARG A 47 -4.38 -5.87 6.35
C ARG A 47 -2.91 -6.31 6.51
N VAL A 48 -2.39 -6.96 5.48
CA VAL A 48 -0.97 -7.31 5.33
C VAL A 48 -0.45 -6.67 4.05
N LYS A 49 0.77 -6.13 4.07
CA LYS A 49 1.37 -5.50 2.90
C LYS A 49 1.62 -6.59 1.85
N ARG A 50 0.91 -6.53 0.73
CA ARG A 50 1.08 -7.47 -0.39
C ARG A 50 2.52 -7.35 -0.91
N GLY A 51 3.20 -8.49 -1.10
CA GLY A 51 4.55 -8.53 -1.66
C GLY A 51 5.69 -8.18 -0.69
N TYR A 52 5.43 -8.03 0.61
CA TYR A 52 6.52 -7.88 1.59
C TYR A 52 7.34 -9.18 1.66
N LYS A 53 8.59 -9.13 1.17
CA LYS A 53 9.56 -10.22 1.32
C LYS A 53 10.42 -9.93 2.56
N PRO A 54 10.41 -10.80 3.59
CA PRO A 54 11.29 -10.63 4.74
C PRO A 54 12.75 -10.76 4.31
N LEU A 55 13.63 -9.97 4.94
CA LEU A 55 15.07 -10.06 4.72
C LEU A 55 15.55 -11.46 5.14
N ARG A 56 16.10 -12.20 4.18
CA ARG A 56 16.74 -13.51 4.38
C ARG A 56 18.13 -13.45 3.77
N VAL A 57 19.05 -14.28 4.27
CA VAL A 57 20.42 -14.36 3.74
C VAL A 57 20.41 -14.65 2.24
N GLU A 58 19.49 -15.51 1.78
CA GLU A 58 19.28 -15.85 0.37
C GLU A 58 18.84 -14.67 -0.51
N ASN A 59 18.23 -13.63 0.09
CA ASN A 59 17.70 -12.45 -0.60
C ASN A 59 18.58 -11.21 -0.39
N LEU A 60 19.80 -11.37 0.15
CA LEU A 60 20.76 -10.29 0.26
C LEU A 60 21.29 -9.92 -1.13
N VAL A 61 21.38 -8.63 -1.39
CA VAL A 61 21.79 -8.14 -2.70
C VAL A 61 23.31 -8.22 -2.82
N HIS A 62 23.79 -9.13 -3.66
CA HIS A 62 25.22 -9.40 -3.84
C HIS A 62 25.94 -8.40 -4.76
N HIS A 63 25.19 -7.62 -5.57
CA HIS A 63 25.76 -6.72 -6.58
C HIS A 63 25.11 -5.34 -6.49
N LEU A 64 25.72 -4.46 -5.70
CA LEU A 64 25.40 -3.04 -5.69
C LEU A 64 26.23 -2.34 -6.77
N ARG A 65 25.57 -1.59 -7.66
CA ARG A 65 26.25 -0.70 -8.59
C ARG A 65 26.78 0.52 -7.84
N PRO A 66 27.92 1.11 -8.27
CA PRO A 66 28.37 2.40 -7.76
C PRO A 66 27.25 3.42 -7.93
N GLN A 67 26.88 4.06 -6.82
CA GLN A 67 25.81 5.04 -6.81
C GLN A 67 26.33 6.33 -7.46
N GLN A 68 25.83 6.61 -8.66
CA GLN A 68 25.99 7.90 -9.32
C GLN A 68 24.63 8.60 -9.33
N ASP A 69 24.62 9.86 -8.93
CA ASP A 69 23.41 10.66 -8.95
C ASP A 69 22.99 10.91 -10.41
N PRO A 70 21.67 11.02 -10.69
CA PRO A 70 21.18 11.41 -12.00
C PRO A 70 21.79 12.74 -12.46
N THR A 71 22.02 12.86 -13.76
CA THR A 71 22.57 14.08 -14.38
C THR A 71 21.52 15.19 -14.58
N ASP A 72 20.29 14.97 -14.11
CA ASP A 72 19.19 15.93 -14.23
C ASP A 72 19.51 17.20 -13.42
N PRO A 73 19.46 18.40 -14.04
CA PRO A 73 19.79 19.66 -13.37
C PRO A 73 18.93 19.96 -12.13
N TYR A 74 17.71 19.43 -12.09
CA TYR A 74 16.76 19.64 -11.01
C TYR A 74 16.81 18.55 -9.93
N PHE A 75 17.57 17.46 -10.12
CA PHE A 75 17.72 16.39 -9.13
C PHE A 75 18.10 16.90 -7.71
N PRO A 76 19.01 17.88 -7.54
CA PRO A 76 19.35 18.40 -6.20
C PRO A 76 18.15 18.98 -5.42
N PHE A 77 17.11 19.42 -6.13
CA PHE A 77 15.89 19.99 -5.52
C PHE A 77 14.82 18.92 -5.22
N GLN A 78 14.97 17.70 -5.72
CA GLN A 78 14.03 16.59 -5.53
C GLN A 78 14.26 15.88 -4.19
N TRP A 79 13.96 16.57 -3.10
CA TRP A 79 14.17 16.09 -1.73
C TRP A 79 13.51 14.74 -1.43
N TYR A 80 12.41 14.40 -2.12
CA TYR A 80 11.70 13.14 -1.93
C TYR A 80 12.48 11.93 -2.45
N LEU A 81 13.43 12.12 -3.37
CA LEU A 81 14.33 11.07 -3.85
C LEU A 81 15.61 11.00 -2.99
N LYS A 82 16.22 12.15 -2.71
CA LYS A 82 17.44 12.28 -1.90
C LYS A 82 17.38 13.54 -1.04
N ASN A 83 17.27 13.35 0.27
CA ASN A 83 17.19 14.44 1.23
C ASN A 83 18.53 14.63 1.93
N THR A 84 19.26 15.66 1.53
CA THR A 84 20.53 16.08 2.15
C THR A 84 20.33 17.15 3.22
N GLY A 85 19.08 17.55 3.50
CA GLY A 85 18.75 18.71 4.34
C GLY A 85 18.77 20.03 3.57
N GLN A 86 18.69 19.98 2.23
CA GLN A 86 18.91 21.11 1.32
C GLN A 86 18.02 22.33 1.60
N ASN A 87 16.85 22.15 2.20
CA ASN A 87 15.91 23.23 2.53
C ASN A 87 15.66 23.34 4.05
N GLY A 88 16.67 23.07 4.88
CA GLY A 88 16.52 23.07 6.35
C GLY A 88 15.68 21.90 6.89
N GLY A 89 15.40 20.92 6.03
CA GLY A 89 14.72 19.69 6.41
C GLY A 89 15.63 18.71 7.16
N LYS A 90 15.03 17.68 7.74
CA LYS A 90 15.80 16.58 8.35
C LYS A 90 16.38 15.68 7.26
N ALA A 91 17.70 15.66 7.13
CA ALA A 91 18.39 14.78 6.20
C ALA A 91 17.97 13.30 6.36
N LYS A 92 17.99 12.56 5.25
CA LYS A 92 17.55 11.15 5.12
C LYS A 92 16.06 10.89 5.36
N LEU A 93 15.25 11.92 5.52
CA LEU A 93 13.79 11.79 5.49
C LEU A 93 13.33 11.88 4.03
N ASP A 94 13.55 10.79 3.30
CA ASP A 94 13.23 10.59 1.89
C ASP A 94 12.71 9.16 1.65
N LEU A 95 12.45 8.82 0.38
CA LEU A 95 11.98 7.49 -0.02
C LEU A 95 13.10 6.42 -0.03
N ASN A 96 14.36 6.79 0.20
CA ASN A 96 15.53 5.92 0.12
C ASN A 96 15.61 5.13 -1.22
N VAL A 97 15.34 5.80 -2.34
CA VAL A 97 15.33 5.18 -3.67
C VAL A 97 16.72 4.84 -4.19
N GLU A 98 17.75 5.54 -3.69
CA GLU A 98 19.14 5.32 -4.11
C GLU A 98 19.59 3.88 -3.83
N ALA A 99 19.15 3.31 -2.71
CA ALA A 99 19.40 1.91 -2.38
C ALA A 99 18.73 0.94 -3.37
N ALA A 100 17.57 1.29 -3.94
CA ALA A 100 16.90 0.48 -4.96
C ALA A 100 17.60 0.61 -6.33
N TRP A 101 18.02 1.81 -6.71
CA TRP A 101 18.78 2.06 -7.93
C TRP A 101 20.15 1.37 -7.92
N ALA A 102 20.83 1.33 -6.78
CA ALA A 102 22.07 0.57 -6.60
C ALA A 102 21.86 -0.94 -6.86
N GLN A 103 20.65 -1.46 -6.62
CA GLN A 103 20.27 -2.84 -6.93
C GLN A 103 19.81 -3.03 -8.40
N GLY A 104 19.83 -1.97 -9.21
CA GLY A 104 19.34 -1.96 -10.58
C GLY A 104 17.81 -1.93 -10.71
N VAL A 105 17.08 -1.67 -9.63
CA VAL A 105 15.61 -1.59 -9.63
C VAL A 105 15.18 -0.19 -10.02
N THR A 106 14.72 -0.02 -11.26
CA THR A 106 14.33 1.30 -11.81
C THR A 106 12.85 1.40 -12.17
N GLY A 107 12.09 0.30 -12.10
CA GLY A 107 10.72 0.23 -12.61
C GLY A 107 10.63 -0.11 -14.11
N LYS A 108 11.76 -0.44 -14.77
CA LYS A 108 11.73 -0.95 -16.16
C LYS A 108 10.79 -2.16 -16.29
N ASN A 109 9.98 -2.16 -17.34
CA ASN A 109 8.90 -3.14 -17.61
C ASN A 109 7.72 -3.10 -16.63
N VAL A 110 7.57 -2.04 -15.84
CA VAL A 110 6.36 -1.79 -15.04
C VAL A 110 5.51 -0.74 -15.77
N THR A 111 4.27 -1.09 -16.09
CA THR A 111 3.29 -0.14 -16.64
C THR A 111 2.49 0.48 -15.50
N THR A 112 2.47 1.81 -15.44
CA THR A 112 1.73 2.58 -14.46
C THR A 112 0.62 3.36 -15.16
N ALA A 113 -0.62 3.26 -14.67
CA ALA A 113 -1.73 4.06 -15.16
C ALA A 113 -2.00 5.23 -14.20
N ILE A 114 -2.12 6.43 -14.75
CA ILE A 114 -2.47 7.66 -14.02
C ILE A 114 -3.87 8.06 -14.47
N MET A 115 -4.82 8.10 -13.53
CA MET A 115 -6.19 8.52 -13.78
C MET A 115 -6.36 9.95 -13.27
N ASP A 116 -6.15 10.91 -14.15
CA ASP A 116 -6.19 12.36 -13.90
C ASP A 116 -6.82 13.09 -15.11
N ASP A 117 -6.70 14.41 -15.18
CA ASP A 117 -7.18 15.25 -16.29
C ASP A 117 -6.44 15.04 -17.62
N GLY A 118 -5.23 14.49 -17.58
CA GLY A 118 -4.45 14.09 -18.74
C GLY A 118 -2.98 13.87 -18.43
N VAL A 119 -2.20 13.55 -19.46
CA VAL A 119 -0.73 13.52 -19.39
C VAL A 119 -0.17 14.07 -20.70
N ASP A 120 0.77 15.00 -20.61
CA ASP A 120 1.51 15.50 -21.77
C ASP A 120 2.54 14.45 -22.20
N TYR A 121 2.11 13.51 -23.03
CA TYR A 121 2.95 12.43 -23.55
C TYR A 121 4.04 12.91 -24.50
N MET A 122 4.03 14.18 -24.94
CA MET A 122 5.07 14.75 -25.81
C MET A 122 6.16 15.49 -25.04
N HIS A 123 6.00 15.67 -23.73
CA HIS A 123 7.00 16.34 -22.89
C HIS A 123 8.38 15.65 -23.01
N PRO A 124 9.49 16.40 -23.16
CA PRO A 124 10.83 15.83 -23.35
C PRO A 124 11.25 14.78 -22.32
N ASP A 125 10.85 14.96 -21.06
CA ASP A 125 11.15 14.03 -19.96
C ASP A 125 10.17 12.84 -19.83
N LEU A 126 9.04 12.86 -20.56
CA LEU A 126 8.01 11.82 -20.49
C LEU A 126 7.92 10.96 -21.75
N LYS A 127 8.15 11.54 -22.94
CA LYS A 127 7.89 10.91 -24.25
C LYS A 127 8.59 9.57 -24.49
N TYR A 128 9.71 9.30 -23.81
CA TYR A 128 10.44 8.03 -23.93
C TYR A 128 9.95 6.94 -22.96
N ASN A 129 9.01 7.28 -22.06
CA ASN A 129 8.44 6.42 -21.03
C ASN A 129 6.90 6.31 -21.10
N TYR A 130 6.28 6.83 -22.18
CA TYR A 130 4.84 6.73 -22.43
C TYR A 130 4.48 5.49 -23.25
#